data_AF-A0A081PE88-F1
#
_entry.id   AF-A0A081PE88-F1
#
_cell.length_a   1.000
_cell.length_b   1.000
_cell.length_c   1.000
_cell.angle_alpha   90.00
_cell.angle_beta   90.00
_cell.angle_gamma   90.00
#
_symmetry.space_group_name_H-M   'P 1'
#
loop_
_entity.id
_entity.type
_entity.pdbx_description
1 polymer ?
#
loop_
_entity_poly.entity_id
_entity_poly.type
_entity_poly.pdbx_seq_one_letter_code
_entity_poly.pdbx_strand_id
1 'polypeptide(L)'
;MPTNTKAPELTDVGPSLWVSNYADYLYRYAYTRIDDNEHARDLVQETFLAALESWERFDGRSSEKTWLTAILKNKIFDVYRKKSTALNKQSISLNGLDNDEFFESNGHWKKEHYPESFGIEEPLELENKEFDSILKACMKKLPPLWKSVFSMKHIDEETSETICAQLNLTTSNFWVISHRAKVSLRECLQRNWI
;
A
#
# COMPACT_ATOMS: atom_id res chain seq x y z
N MET A 1 15.96 48.03 -35.82
CA MET A 1 14.59 47.48 -35.80
C MET A 1 14.61 46.20 -34.99
N PRO A 2 13.71 46.02 -34.02
CA PRO A 2 13.95 45.12 -32.90
C PRO A 2 13.75 43.65 -33.30
N THR A 3 14.77 42.86 -33.04
CA THR A 3 14.71 41.39 -32.98
C THR A 3 13.86 41.01 -31.77
N ASN A 4 12.67 40.49 -32.02
CA ASN A 4 11.80 39.91 -31.02
C ASN A 4 12.40 38.58 -30.52
N THR A 5 13.34 38.67 -29.57
CA THR A 5 13.72 37.53 -28.75
C THR A 5 12.63 37.36 -27.70
N LYS A 6 11.59 36.60 -28.03
CA LYS A 6 10.65 36.10 -27.02
C LYS A 6 11.47 35.24 -26.05
N ALA A 7 11.64 35.72 -24.83
CA ALA A 7 12.14 34.91 -23.72
C ALA A 7 11.29 33.64 -23.63
N PRO A 8 11.87 32.46 -23.37
CA PRO A 8 11.07 31.26 -23.15
C PRO A 8 10.19 31.53 -21.92
N GLU A 9 8.89 31.37 -22.08
CA GLU A 9 7.94 31.37 -20.96
C GLU A 9 8.42 30.32 -19.95
N LEU A 10 8.79 30.77 -18.74
CA LEU A 10 9.16 29.91 -17.63
C LEU A 10 7.93 29.07 -17.26
N THR A 11 7.82 27.87 -17.83
CA THR A 11 7.01 26.83 -17.23
C THR A 11 7.68 26.51 -15.90
N ASP A 12 7.04 26.90 -14.81
CA ASP A 12 7.50 26.76 -13.42
C ASP A 12 7.46 25.28 -13.01
N VAL A 13 8.33 24.47 -13.61
CA VAL A 13 8.50 23.03 -13.38
C VAL A 13 9.98 22.78 -13.11
N GLY A 14 10.26 22.03 -12.04
CA GLY A 14 11.60 21.70 -11.62
C GLY A 14 11.73 21.51 -10.10
N PRO A 15 12.92 21.07 -9.64
CA PRO A 15 13.13 20.66 -8.25
C PRO A 15 12.83 21.72 -7.20
N SER A 16 12.97 23.01 -7.54
CA SER A 16 12.73 24.14 -6.62
C SER A 16 11.27 24.26 -6.16
N LEU A 17 10.32 23.68 -6.89
CA LEU A 17 8.88 23.81 -6.61
C LEU A 17 8.25 22.52 -6.10
N TRP A 18 9.02 21.43 -6.03
CA TRP A 18 8.47 20.13 -5.66
C TRP A 18 7.86 20.12 -4.27
N VAL A 19 8.48 20.81 -3.31
CA VAL A 19 7.98 20.89 -1.94
C VAL A 19 6.63 21.61 -1.92
N SER A 20 6.52 22.79 -2.52
CA SER A 20 5.26 23.55 -2.55
C SER A 20 4.17 22.84 -3.34
N ASN A 21 4.53 22.15 -4.43
CA ASN A 21 3.54 21.61 -5.37
C ASN A 21 3.10 20.17 -5.02
N TYR A 22 3.98 19.38 -4.39
CA TYR A 22 3.76 17.93 -4.26
C TYR A 22 3.93 17.37 -2.85
N ALA A 23 4.53 18.07 -1.89
CA ALA A 23 4.80 17.51 -0.56
C ALA A 23 3.53 17.02 0.15
N ASP A 24 2.45 17.82 0.16
CA ASP A 24 1.19 17.45 0.80
C ASP A 24 0.55 16.21 0.17
N TYR A 25 0.60 16.12 -1.16
CA TYR A 25 0.07 14.98 -1.90
C TYR A 25 0.87 13.71 -1.60
N LEU A 26 2.20 13.78 -1.71
CA LEU A 26 3.10 12.67 -1.44
C LEU A 26 3.02 12.21 0.02
N TYR A 27 2.90 13.16 0.95
CA TYR A 27 2.71 12.87 2.37
C TYR A 27 1.41 12.12 2.62
N ARG A 28 0.27 12.60 2.08
CA ARG A 28 -1.01 11.89 2.20
C ARG A 28 -0.93 10.50 1.58
N TYR A 29 -0.27 10.37 0.42
CA TYR A 29 -0.06 9.09 -0.25
C TYR A 29 0.74 8.12 0.63
N ALA A 30 1.82 8.56 1.28
CA ALA A 30 2.63 7.74 2.17
C ALA A 30 1.91 7.42 3.49
N TYR A 31 1.24 8.42 4.08
CA TYR A 31 0.58 8.29 5.38
C TYR A 31 -0.55 7.26 5.35
N THR A 32 -1.36 7.22 4.28
CA THR A 32 -2.43 6.22 4.14
C THR A 32 -1.91 4.77 4.07
N ARG A 33 -0.64 4.57 3.73
CA ARG A 33 0.00 3.24 3.56
C ARG A 33 0.80 2.80 4.77
N ILE A 34 1.52 3.73 5.39
CA ILE A 34 2.45 3.40 6.49
C ILE A 34 1.79 3.58 7.87
N ASP A 35 0.80 4.46 8.00
CA ASP A 35 0.13 4.83 9.26
C ASP A 35 1.11 5.28 10.36
N ASP A 36 2.20 5.96 9.95
CA ASP A 36 3.23 6.54 10.81
C ASP A 36 3.57 7.92 10.25
N ASN A 37 3.40 8.95 11.08
CA ASN A 37 3.52 10.34 10.65
C ASN A 37 4.97 10.71 10.31
N GLU A 38 5.90 10.40 11.21
CA GLU A 38 7.31 10.75 11.04
C GLU A 38 7.90 9.96 9.88
N HIS A 39 7.63 8.65 9.82
CA HIS A 39 8.13 7.83 8.73
C HIS A 39 7.54 8.25 7.36
N ALA A 40 6.28 8.69 7.31
CA ALA A 40 5.71 9.22 6.07
C ALA A 40 6.41 10.51 5.62
N ARG A 41 6.77 11.41 6.54
CA ARG A 41 7.54 12.62 6.20
C ARG A 41 8.95 12.28 5.73
N ASP A 42 9.60 11.31 6.37
CA ASP A 42 10.94 10.86 5.98
C ASP A 42 10.92 10.27 4.57
N LEU A 43 9.94 9.43 4.24
CA LEU A 43 9.80 8.88 2.89
C LEU A 43 9.61 9.96 1.81
N VAL A 44 8.86 11.03 2.12
CA VAL A 44 8.71 12.18 1.21
C VAL A 44 10.04 12.91 1.02
N GLN A 45 10.77 13.18 2.10
CA GLN A 45 12.09 13.82 2.05
C GLN A 45 13.08 13.00 1.22
N GLU A 46 13.17 11.69 1.50
CA GLU A 46 14.03 10.80 0.73
C GLU A 46 13.62 10.70 -0.74
N THR A 47 12.32 10.86 -1.04
CA THR A 47 11.80 10.86 -2.41
C THR A 47 12.31 12.07 -3.17
N PHE A 48 12.24 13.26 -2.58
CA PHE A 48 12.79 14.46 -3.20
C PHE A 48 14.30 14.39 -3.36
N LEU A 49 15.02 13.85 -2.38
CA LEU A 49 16.47 13.66 -2.47
C LEU A 49 16.84 12.72 -3.64
N ALA A 50 16.22 11.54 -3.71
CA ALA A 50 16.49 10.58 -4.78
C ALA A 50 16.08 11.12 -6.17
N ALA A 51 14.98 11.88 -6.23
CA ALA A 51 14.56 12.54 -7.45
C ALA A 51 15.54 13.64 -7.88
N LEU A 52 16.09 14.42 -6.93
CA LEU A 52 17.08 15.44 -7.24
C LEU A 52 18.38 14.83 -7.78
N GLU A 53 18.86 13.75 -7.16
CA GLU A 53 20.05 13.00 -7.61
C GLU A 53 19.89 12.41 -9.02
N SER A 54 18.64 12.15 -9.44
CA SER A 54 18.32 11.57 -10.74
C SER A 54 17.65 12.55 -11.71
N TRP A 55 17.59 13.85 -11.37
CA TRP A 55 16.88 14.87 -12.14
C TRP A 55 17.35 14.97 -13.58
N GLU A 56 18.67 14.90 -13.82
CA GLU A 56 19.23 14.95 -15.17
C GLU A 56 18.79 13.77 -16.07
N ARG A 57 18.30 12.68 -15.47
CA ARG A 57 17.79 11.50 -16.18
C ARG A 57 16.28 11.56 -16.42
N PHE A 58 15.59 12.57 -15.87
CA PHE A 58 14.17 12.75 -16.10
C PHE A 58 13.95 13.24 -17.54
N ASP A 59 13.34 12.39 -18.36
CA ASP A 59 13.15 12.62 -19.79
C ASP A 59 11.79 13.27 -20.14
N GLY A 60 11.01 13.67 -19.14
CA GLY A 60 9.73 14.35 -19.34
C GLY A 60 8.63 13.47 -19.95
N ARG A 61 8.80 12.14 -20.03
CA ARG A 61 7.75 11.24 -20.56
C ARG A 61 6.53 11.10 -19.64
N SER A 62 6.61 11.61 -18.42
CA SER A 62 5.51 11.67 -17.45
C SER A 62 5.53 13.00 -16.71
N SER A 63 4.46 13.32 -15.98
CA SER A 63 4.49 14.50 -15.09
C SER A 63 5.47 14.27 -13.93
N GLU A 64 6.07 15.34 -13.41
CA GLU A 64 6.92 15.26 -12.20
C GLU A 64 6.17 14.59 -11.04
N LYS A 65 4.88 14.91 -10.88
CA LYS A 65 4.02 14.27 -9.87
C LYS A 65 3.99 12.76 -10.04
N THR A 66 3.76 12.25 -11.25
CA THR A 66 3.74 10.82 -11.56
C THR A 66 5.10 10.18 -11.26
N TRP A 67 6.18 10.84 -11.67
CA TRP A 67 7.54 10.35 -11.47
C TRP A 67 7.93 10.29 -9.99
N LEU A 68 7.68 11.36 -9.23
CA LEU A 68 7.89 11.41 -7.78
C LEU A 68 7.05 10.36 -7.05
N THR A 69 5.80 10.14 -7.48
CA THR A 69 4.94 9.10 -6.92
C THR A 69 5.52 7.72 -7.16
N ALA A 70 6.09 7.46 -8.34
CA ALA A 70 6.74 6.19 -8.64
C ALA A 70 7.97 5.94 -7.77
N ILE A 71 8.78 6.98 -7.51
CA ILE A 71 9.92 6.90 -6.58
C ILE A 71 9.44 6.59 -5.16
N LEU A 72 8.44 7.33 -4.67
CA LEU A 72 7.86 7.14 -3.35
C LEU A 72 7.27 5.74 -3.18
N LYS A 73 6.54 5.25 -4.17
CA LYS A 73 5.94 3.92 -4.20
C LYS A 73 6.99 2.82 -4.01
N ASN A 74 8.13 2.92 -4.70
CA ASN A 74 9.23 1.97 -4.53
C ASN A 74 9.78 1.98 -3.10
N LYS A 75 9.92 3.15 -2.48
CA LYS A 75 10.35 3.27 -1.08
C LYS A 75 9.33 2.65 -0.11
N ILE A 76 8.04 2.81 -0.37
CA ILE A 76 6.98 2.16 0.41
C ILE A 76 7.07 0.63 0.30
N PHE A 77 7.35 0.09 -0.88
CA PHE A 77 7.54 -1.35 -1.06
C PHE A 77 8.75 -1.88 -0.30
N ASP A 78 9.83 -1.10 -0.22
CA ASP A 78 10.96 -1.43 0.64
C ASP A 78 10.55 -1.49 2.13
N VAL A 79 9.68 -0.58 2.59
CA VAL A 79 9.12 -0.62 3.95
C VAL A 79 8.29 -1.89 4.16
N TYR A 80 7.43 -2.25 3.21
CA TYR A 80 6.64 -3.48 3.30
C TYR A 80 7.50 -4.73 3.36
N ARG A 81 8.57 -4.79 2.54
CA ARG A 81 9.53 -5.89 2.52
C ARG A 81 10.33 -5.97 3.83
N LYS A 82 10.76 -4.83 4.39
CA LYS A 82 11.45 -4.78 5.69
C LYS A 82 10.53 -5.24 6.81
N LYS A 83 9.27 -4.78 6.86
CA LYS A 83 8.28 -5.19 7.88
C LYS A 83 7.91 -6.67 7.77
N SER A 84 7.80 -7.22 6.56
CA SER A 84 7.53 -8.65 6.38
C SER A 84 8.71 -9.53 6.80
N THR A 85 9.95 -9.08 6.58
CA THR A 85 11.16 -9.85 6.89
C THR A 85 11.58 -9.73 8.36
N ALA A 86 11.50 -8.54 8.95
CA ALA A 86 11.94 -8.29 10.34
C ALA A 86 11.16 -9.11 11.38
N LEU A 87 9.93 -9.50 11.06
CA LEU A 87 9.04 -10.26 11.94
C LEU A 87 8.93 -11.75 11.54
N ASN A 88 9.60 -12.16 10.45
CA ASN A 88 9.71 -13.54 9.98
C ASN A 88 10.75 -14.39 10.75
N LYS A 89 11.42 -13.83 11.78
CA LYS A 89 12.29 -14.61 12.68
C LYS A 89 11.53 -15.51 13.65
N GLN A 90 10.24 -15.28 13.84
CA GLN A 90 9.34 -16.35 14.24
C GLN A 90 9.01 -17.08 12.96
N SER A 91 9.55 -18.30 12.82
CA SER A 91 9.16 -19.23 11.79
C SER A 91 7.66 -19.11 11.54
N ILE A 92 7.27 -19.11 10.28
CA ILE A 92 5.91 -19.45 9.90
C ILE A 92 5.72 -20.92 10.34
N SER A 93 5.53 -21.15 11.64
CA SER A 93 4.80 -22.30 12.11
C SER A 93 3.39 -22.03 11.62
N LEU A 94 3.10 -22.56 10.44
CA LEU A 94 1.77 -22.65 9.82
C LEU A 94 0.77 -23.44 10.70
N ASN A 95 1.17 -23.81 11.93
CA ASN A 95 0.51 -24.77 12.81
C ASN A 95 -0.04 -24.11 14.10
N GLY A 96 -0.09 -22.78 14.20
CA GLY A 96 -0.35 -22.07 15.47
C GLY A 96 -1.71 -21.36 15.61
N LEU A 97 -2.52 -21.34 14.56
CA LEU A 97 -3.94 -20.96 14.63
C LEU A 97 -4.67 -22.15 14.02
N ASP A 98 -5.52 -22.82 14.80
CA ASP A 98 -6.34 -23.95 14.36
C ASP A 98 -7.02 -23.61 13.03
N ASN A 99 -6.42 -24.07 11.92
CA ASN A 99 -6.89 -23.86 10.56
C ASN A 99 -7.97 -24.89 10.16
N ASP A 100 -8.17 -25.91 10.98
CA ASP A 100 -9.08 -27.01 10.71
C ASP A 100 -10.55 -26.62 10.85
N GLU A 101 -10.87 -25.43 11.39
CA GLU A 101 -12.26 -25.03 11.58
C GLU A 101 -12.89 -24.52 10.27
N PHE A 102 -12.19 -23.69 9.49
CA PHE A 102 -12.73 -22.98 8.32
C PHE A 102 -12.31 -23.54 6.95
N PHE A 103 -11.24 -24.33 6.91
CA PHE A 103 -10.61 -24.80 5.67
C PHE A 103 -10.60 -26.32 5.57
N GLU A 104 -10.71 -26.83 4.35
CA GLU A 104 -10.37 -28.20 4.01
C GLU A 104 -8.84 -28.36 3.96
N SER A 105 -8.33 -29.59 4.08
CA SER A 105 -6.87 -29.84 4.07
C SER A 105 -6.19 -29.48 2.73
N ASN A 106 -6.99 -29.30 1.67
CA ASN A 106 -6.56 -28.84 0.35
C ASN A 106 -6.51 -27.30 0.22
N GLY A 107 -6.84 -26.56 1.30
CA GLY A 107 -6.85 -25.10 1.33
C GLY A 107 -8.12 -24.45 0.75
N HIS A 108 -9.14 -25.23 0.39
CA HIS A 108 -10.45 -24.71 -0.01
C HIS A 108 -11.33 -24.39 1.20
N TRP A 109 -12.29 -23.48 1.02
CA TRP A 109 -13.30 -23.19 2.04
C TRP A 109 -14.17 -24.41 2.29
N LYS A 110 -14.40 -24.72 3.56
CA LYS A 110 -15.56 -25.52 3.93
C LYS A 110 -16.83 -24.80 3.50
N LYS A 111 -17.74 -25.53 2.86
CA LYS A 111 -18.96 -24.98 2.27
C LYS A 111 -19.83 -24.25 3.29
N GLU A 112 -19.76 -24.66 4.55
CA GLU A 112 -20.50 -24.11 5.69
C GLU A 112 -19.99 -22.73 6.13
N HIS A 113 -18.78 -22.34 5.73
CA HIS A 113 -18.13 -21.08 6.12
C HIS A 113 -17.95 -20.11 4.94
N TYR A 114 -18.67 -20.34 3.84
CA TYR A 114 -18.61 -19.48 2.67
C TYR A 114 -18.98 -18.04 3.04
N PRO A 115 -18.24 -17.02 2.57
CA PRO A 115 -18.60 -15.63 2.83
C PRO A 115 -19.97 -15.30 2.22
N GLU A 116 -20.89 -14.80 3.04
CA GLU A 116 -22.09 -14.13 2.56
C GLU A 116 -21.73 -12.76 1.96
N SER A 117 -22.55 -12.29 1.01
CA SER A 117 -22.41 -10.97 0.42
C SER A 117 -22.60 -9.89 1.50
N PHE A 118 -21.66 -8.95 1.58
CA PHE A 118 -21.84 -7.74 2.39
C PHE A 118 -23.00 -6.93 1.82
N GLY A 119 -24.16 -6.98 2.48
CA GLY A 119 -25.38 -6.26 2.11
C GLY A 119 -25.30 -4.77 2.42
N ILE A 120 -24.31 -4.07 1.88
CA ILE A 120 -24.21 -2.62 1.99
C ILE A 120 -24.75 -2.01 0.69
N GLU A 121 -26.03 -1.64 0.72
CA GLU A 121 -26.66 -0.77 -0.29
C GLU A 121 -26.53 0.68 0.22
N GLU A 122 -25.69 1.47 -0.47
CA GLU A 122 -25.43 2.92 -0.30
C GLU A 122 -24.75 3.39 1.01
N PRO A 123 -23.42 3.65 0.99
CA PRO A 123 -22.70 4.20 2.15
C PRO A 123 -22.94 5.71 2.32
N LEU A 124 -23.39 6.13 3.51
CA LEU A 124 -23.44 7.54 3.91
C LEU A 124 -22.02 8.02 4.29
N GLU A 125 -21.65 9.27 3.97
CA GLU A 125 -20.28 9.79 4.19
C GLU A 125 -19.78 9.72 5.65
N LEU A 126 -20.69 9.71 6.63
CA LEU A 126 -20.35 9.61 8.05
C LEU A 126 -19.91 8.19 8.46
N GLU A 127 -20.50 7.16 7.84
CA GLU A 127 -20.18 5.74 8.08
C GLU A 127 -18.75 5.41 7.65
N ASN A 128 -18.26 6.09 6.61
CA ASN A 128 -16.93 5.84 6.05
C ASN A 128 -15.78 6.17 7.02
N LYS A 129 -15.92 7.16 7.90
CA LYS A 129 -14.84 7.53 8.85
C LYS A 129 -14.71 6.53 10.00
N GLU A 130 -15.84 6.05 10.51
CA GLU A 130 -15.84 5.02 11.56
C GLU A 130 -15.36 3.68 10.99
N PHE A 131 -15.82 3.33 9.77
CA PHE A 131 -15.32 2.19 9.02
C PHE A 131 -13.80 2.23 8.83
N ASP A 132 -13.25 3.36 8.35
CA ASP A 132 -11.81 3.52 8.13
C ASP A 132 -10.99 3.32 9.41
N SER A 133 -11.50 3.83 10.55
CA SER A 133 -10.86 3.67 11.85
C SER A 133 -10.81 2.19 12.26
N ILE A 134 -11.93 1.48 12.11
CA ILE A 134 -12.03 0.06 12.47
C ILE A 134 -11.24 -0.81 11.50
N LEU A 135 -11.28 -0.53 10.20
CA LEU A 135 -10.47 -1.23 9.20
C LEU A 135 -8.98 -1.10 9.52
N LYS A 136 -8.50 0.11 9.83
CA LYS A 136 -7.11 0.33 10.27
C LYS A 136 -6.78 -0.45 11.53
N ALA A 137 -7.68 -0.48 12.51
CA ALA A 137 -7.50 -1.27 13.73
C ALA A 137 -7.43 -2.78 13.45
N CYS A 138 -8.27 -3.29 12.56
CA CYS A 138 -8.24 -4.69 12.12
C CYS A 138 -6.98 -5.03 11.32
N MET A 139 -6.55 -4.15 10.43
CA MET A 139 -5.29 -4.31 9.68
C MET A 139 -4.06 -4.33 10.60
N LYS A 140 -4.09 -3.65 11.76
CA LYS A 140 -3.01 -3.70 12.76
C LYS A 140 -2.89 -5.07 13.45
N LYS A 141 -3.98 -5.85 13.50
CA LYS A 141 -3.99 -7.21 14.08
C LYS A 141 -3.45 -8.27 13.13
N LEU A 142 -3.38 -7.98 11.83
CA LEU A 142 -2.86 -8.92 10.85
C LEU A 142 -1.36 -9.18 11.05
N PRO A 143 -0.90 -10.42 10.77
CA PRO A 143 0.52 -10.68 10.61
C PRO A 143 1.16 -9.70 9.61
N PRO A 144 2.39 -9.22 9.85
CA PRO A 144 3.04 -8.18 9.05
C PRO A 144 3.11 -8.52 7.55
N LEU A 145 3.44 -9.77 7.23
CA LEU A 145 3.48 -10.24 5.83
C LEU A 145 2.09 -10.20 5.18
N TRP A 146 1.04 -10.58 5.90
CA TRP A 146 -0.33 -10.58 5.40
C TRP A 146 -0.84 -9.16 5.19
N LYS A 147 -0.53 -8.25 6.13
CA LYS A 147 -0.81 -6.82 5.99
C LYS A 147 -0.12 -6.25 4.75
N SER A 148 1.16 -6.56 4.52
CA SER A 148 1.90 -6.10 3.34
C SER A 148 1.26 -6.62 2.04
N VAL A 149 0.97 -7.92 1.95
CA VAL A 149 0.32 -8.51 0.77
C VAL A 149 -1.07 -7.89 0.52
N PHE A 150 -1.87 -7.73 1.57
CA PHE A 150 -3.18 -7.11 1.45
C PHE A 150 -3.09 -5.65 1.00
N SER A 151 -2.19 -4.87 1.60
CA SER A 151 -1.99 -3.45 1.26
C SER A 151 -1.54 -3.31 -0.19
N MET A 152 -0.52 -4.07 -0.60
CA MET A 152 -0.05 -4.02 -1.99
C MET A 152 -1.14 -4.45 -2.98
N LYS A 153 -1.99 -5.41 -2.62
CA LYS A 153 -3.02 -5.90 -3.54
C LYS A 153 -4.24 -4.99 -3.65
N HIS A 154 -4.71 -4.46 -2.52
CA HIS A 154 -6.02 -3.79 -2.43
C HIS A 154 -5.94 -2.28 -2.22
N ILE A 155 -4.82 -1.77 -1.71
CA ILE A 155 -4.60 -0.32 -1.50
C ILE A 155 -3.72 0.25 -2.63
N ASP A 156 -2.71 -0.51 -3.04
CA ASP A 156 -1.78 -0.10 -4.10
C ASP A 156 -2.16 -0.63 -5.48
N GLU A 157 -3.15 -1.54 -5.54
CA GLU A 157 -3.65 -2.16 -6.77
C GLU A 157 -2.56 -2.88 -7.60
N GLU A 158 -1.52 -3.40 -6.94
CA GLU A 158 -0.46 -4.13 -7.62
C GLU A 158 -0.90 -5.48 -8.18
N THR A 159 -0.17 -5.92 -9.21
CA THR A 159 -0.32 -7.26 -9.76
C THR A 159 0.28 -8.31 -8.84
N SER A 160 -0.24 -9.54 -8.92
CA SER A 160 0.27 -10.68 -8.15
C SER A 160 1.76 -10.91 -8.40
N GLU A 161 2.22 -10.71 -9.63
CA GLU A 161 3.59 -10.93 -10.07
C GLU A 161 4.53 -9.94 -9.39
N THR A 162 4.18 -8.65 -9.38
CA THR A 162 4.97 -7.61 -8.70
C THR A 162 5.02 -7.88 -7.19
N ILE A 163 3.90 -8.25 -6.57
CA ILE A 163 3.86 -8.55 -5.12
C ILE A 163 4.78 -9.74 -4.79
N CYS A 164 4.71 -10.82 -5.58
CA CYS A 164 5.55 -11.99 -5.40
C CYS A 164 7.04 -11.65 -5.52
N ALA A 165 7.40 -10.85 -6.54
CA ALA A 165 8.78 -10.41 -6.74
C ALA A 165 9.28 -9.52 -5.59
N GLN A 166 8.48 -8.57 -5.14
CA GLN A 166 8.88 -7.60 -4.11
C GLN A 166 8.97 -8.23 -2.71
N LEU A 167 8.08 -9.18 -2.39
CA LEU A 167 8.04 -9.82 -1.07
C LEU A 167 8.75 -11.17 -1.03
N ASN A 168 9.39 -11.59 -2.13
CA ASN A 168 10.04 -12.89 -2.28
C ASN A 168 9.11 -14.06 -1.92
N LEU A 169 7.92 -14.08 -2.55
CA LEU A 169 6.88 -15.10 -2.34
C LEU A 169 6.71 -15.95 -3.61
N THR A 170 6.31 -17.21 -3.42
CA THR A 170 5.78 -18.02 -4.52
C THR A 170 4.32 -17.64 -4.79
N THR A 171 3.84 -17.87 -6.01
CA THR A 171 2.43 -17.62 -6.38
C THR A 171 1.46 -18.38 -5.47
N SER A 172 1.78 -19.63 -5.13
CA SER A 172 0.96 -20.44 -4.21
C SER A 172 0.89 -19.79 -2.81
N ASN A 173 2.03 -19.35 -2.26
CA ASN A 173 2.07 -18.68 -0.97
C ASN A 173 1.31 -17.34 -0.98
N PHE A 174 1.42 -16.57 -2.07
CA PHE A 174 0.67 -15.32 -2.25
C PHE A 174 -0.85 -15.53 -2.15
N TRP A 175 -1.40 -16.54 -2.85
CA TRP A 175 -2.85 -16.80 -2.80
C TRP A 175 -3.32 -17.21 -1.42
N VAL A 176 -2.55 -18.05 -0.72
CA VAL A 176 -2.83 -18.46 0.66
C VAL A 176 -2.81 -17.25 1.59
N ILE A 177 -1.80 -16.38 1.50
CA ILE A 177 -1.69 -15.17 2.32
C ILE A 177 -2.82 -14.18 2.03
N SER A 178 -3.07 -13.88 0.75
CA SER A 178 -4.11 -12.93 0.32
C SER A 178 -5.48 -13.38 0.80
N HIS A 179 -5.76 -14.68 0.68
CA HIS A 179 -6.97 -15.28 1.20
C HIS A 179 -7.08 -15.11 2.72
N ARG A 180 -6.08 -15.57 3.48
CA ARG A 180 -6.08 -15.49 4.95
C ARG A 180 -6.21 -14.07 5.48
N ALA A 181 -5.56 -13.11 4.83
CA ALA A 181 -5.68 -11.70 5.15
C ALA A 181 -7.15 -11.23 5.04
N LYS A 182 -7.85 -11.57 3.95
CA LYS A 182 -9.26 -11.21 3.76
C LYS A 182 -10.17 -11.86 4.81
N VAL A 183 -9.95 -13.14 5.13
CA VAL A 183 -10.78 -13.85 6.14
C VAL A 183 -10.61 -13.26 7.52
N SER A 184 -9.37 -13.04 7.93
CA SER A 184 -9.06 -12.44 9.24
C SER A 184 -9.61 -11.01 9.35
N LEU A 185 -9.55 -10.23 8.27
CA LEU A 185 -10.19 -8.90 8.24
C LEU A 185 -11.72 -9.00 8.33
N ARG A 186 -12.35 -9.92 7.60
CA ARG A 186 -13.80 -10.14 7.66
C ARG A 186 -14.25 -10.45 9.09
N GLU A 187 -13.61 -11.42 9.74
CA GLU A 187 -13.94 -11.80 11.12
C GLU A 187 -13.77 -10.63 12.10
N CYS A 188 -12.71 -9.83 11.91
CA CYS A 188 -12.50 -8.65 12.73
C CYS A 188 -13.57 -7.60 12.49
N LEU A 189 -13.93 -7.31 11.24
CA LEU A 189 -14.97 -6.33 10.89
C LEU A 189 -16.34 -6.76 11.40
N GLN A 190 -16.72 -8.04 11.24
CA GLN A 190 -17.99 -8.59 11.73
C GLN A 190 -18.16 -8.50 13.25
N ARG A 191 -17.07 -8.40 14.02
CA ARG A 191 -17.13 -8.28 15.50
C ARG A 191 -17.08 -6.85 16.00
N ASN A 192 -16.60 -5.90 15.18
CA ASN A 192 -16.27 -4.54 15.62
C ASN A 192 -17.03 -3.45 14.86
N TRP A 193 -17.73 -3.78 13.76
CA TRP A 193 -18.45 -2.83 12.92
C TRP A 193 -19.91 -3.20 12.68
N ILE A 194 -20.19 -4.49 12.48
CA ILE A 194 -21.54 -5.06 12.44
C ILE A 194 -21.95 -5.42 13.87
#